data_AF-A0A6P7TWC4-F1
#
_entry.id   AF-A0A6P7TWC4-F1
#
_cell.length_a   1.000
_cell.length_b   1.000
_cell.length_c   1.000
_cell.angle_alpha   90.00
_cell.angle_beta   90.00
_cell.angle_gamma   90.00
#
_symmetry.space_group_name_H-M   'P 1'
#
loop_
_entity.id
_entity.type
_entity.pdbx_description
1 polymer ?
#
loop_
_entity_poly.entity_id
_entity_poly.type
_entity_poly.pdbx_seq_one_letter_code
_entity_poly.pdbx_strand_id
1 'polypeptide(L)'
;MHDTTTSKDIFIKLLQILFEYGFDLKKLVCLCTDGAPNMVGRHAGVAAKLRAEIEKVNPGSSFAHFHCIIHQQYLCSKILKMENTISLVTKTVNYIRGHPLNHRQFNKLLTDINNQFSDISFYTPVSWLSLHKVVKRFYLLRSEIILFMEMKGQNTDEMKSQSWIKDLAFAVDIITHMNDLNLELQGKDKLITQLSDHIKCFISKIKLWKFQLLNEDLSHFPTCKELRSTVDAHNVMNFSQYERQLESLLKEFQERFNDFSSFEQQFSLFASPFSFNVSIADESLQMELLEIQSDSILKAKYLEVGIPAFFSYLPGKFKNFKKFATKIIAMFGSTYVCEQLFSFMKMTKTAQRTRLTDEHLSSLIKVGTTRIAQPDISKIVSKKRCQSSGSSSHQN
;
A
#
# COMPACT_ATOMS: atom_id res chain seq x y z
N MET A 1 -26.33 -0.96 1.45
CA MET A 1 -26.59 0.19 2.34
C MET A 1 -26.94 1.33 1.42
N HIS A 2 -28.18 1.85 1.48
CA HIS A 2 -28.67 2.84 0.52
C HIS A 2 -28.87 4.24 1.13
N ASP A 3 -28.99 4.34 2.47
CA ASP A 3 -29.41 5.58 3.13
C ASP A 3 -28.34 6.20 4.05
N THR A 4 -27.75 5.42 4.97
CA THR A 4 -26.75 5.90 5.94
C THR A 4 -25.52 5.01 6.03
N THR A 5 -24.37 5.62 6.36
CA THR A 5 -23.08 4.94 6.53
C THR A 5 -22.48 5.23 7.91
N THR A 6 -23.30 5.17 8.96
CA THR A 6 -22.82 5.34 10.34
C THR A 6 -22.06 4.09 10.78
N SER A 7 -21.26 4.20 11.84
CA SER A 7 -20.57 3.04 12.43
C SER A 7 -21.52 1.91 12.81
N LYS A 8 -22.74 2.25 13.25
CA LYS A 8 -23.78 1.27 13.60
C LYS A 8 -24.27 0.50 12.37
N ASP A 9 -24.53 1.21 11.28
CA ASP A 9 -25.02 0.61 10.04
C ASP A 9 -23.99 -0.35 9.43
N ILE A 10 -22.73 0.09 9.39
CA ILE A 10 -21.61 -0.72 8.89
C ILE A 10 -21.43 -1.96 9.77
N PHE A 11 -21.45 -1.80 11.08
CA PHE A 11 -21.30 -2.90 12.04
C PHE A 11 -22.43 -3.94 11.91
N ILE A 12 -23.69 -3.50 11.84
CA ILE A 12 -24.84 -4.40 11.66
C ILE A 12 -24.68 -5.16 10.35
N LYS A 13 -24.31 -4.48 9.26
CA LYS A 13 -24.18 -5.14 7.97
C LYS A 13 -23.01 -6.12 7.93
N LEU A 14 -21.89 -5.79 8.60
CA LEU A 14 -20.76 -6.69 8.76
C LEU A 14 -21.18 -7.97 9.49
N LEU A 15 -21.87 -7.85 10.62
CA LEU A 15 -22.35 -9.01 11.37
C LEU A 15 -23.31 -9.87 10.53
N GLN A 16 -24.28 -9.24 9.86
CA GLN A 16 -25.20 -9.96 8.97
C GLN A 16 -24.45 -10.78 7.92
N ILE A 17 -23.46 -10.18 7.26
CA ILE A 17 -22.63 -10.88 6.26
C ILE A 17 -21.88 -12.04 6.90
N LEU A 18 -21.24 -11.84 8.06
CA LEU A 18 -20.53 -12.92 8.75
C LEU A 18 -21.47 -14.10 9.08
N PHE A 19 -22.68 -13.82 9.58
CA PHE A 19 -23.68 -14.85 9.86
C PHE A 19 -24.21 -15.54 8.59
N GLU A 20 -24.52 -14.77 7.54
CA GLU A 20 -24.99 -15.28 6.24
C GLU A 20 -23.99 -16.29 5.62
N TYR A 21 -22.69 -16.04 5.76
CA TYR A 21 -21.63 -16.94 5.29
C TYR A 21 -21.20 -18.00 6.32
N GLY A 22 -21.88 -18.09 7.48
CA GLY A 22 -21.58 -19.09 8.50
C GLY A 22 -20.23 -18.88 9.21
N PHE A 23 -19.72 -17.65 9.27
CA PHE A 23 -18.50 -17.34 10.00
C PHE A 23 -18.73 -17.38 11.51
N ASP A 24 -17.93 -18.22 12.19
CA ASP A 24 -17.87 -18.28 13.64
C ASP A 24 -17.02 -17.11 14.18
N LEU A 25 -17.66 -16.20 14.92
CA LEU A 25 -16.98 -15.05 15.54
C LEU A 25 -15.85 -15.47 16.50
N LYS A 26 -15.91 -16.67 17.10
CA LYS A 26 -14.83 -17.18 17.96
C LYS A 26 -13.53 -17.42 17.19
N LYS A 27 -13.62 -17.60 15.87
CA LYS A 27 -12.48 -17.82 14.97
C LYS A 27 -11.98 -16.53 14.32
N LEU A 28 -12.61 -15.38 14.58
CA LEU A 28 -12.18 -14.12 13.99
C LEU A 28 -10.96 -13.56 14.72
N VAL A 29 -9.85 -13.46 14.01
CA VAL A 29 -8.54 -13.15 14.60
C VAL A 29 -8.13 -11.69 14.43
N CYS A 30 -8.64 -11.02 13.40
CA CYS A 30 -8.17 -9.71 12.97
C CYS A 30 -9.22 -8.95 12.15
N LEU A 31 -9.19 -7.62 12.25
CA LEU A 31 -9.84 -6.68 11.34
C LEU A 31 -8.83 -5.64 10.85
N CYS A 32 -8.80 -5.36 9.55
CA CYS A 32 -8.00 -4.26 8.99
C CYS A 32 -8.92 -3.20 8.38
N THR A 33 -8.67 -1.93 8.67
CA THR A 33 -9.49 -0.80 8.19
C THR A 33 -8.63 0.35 7.71
N ASP A 34 -9.17 1.21 6.85
CA ASP A 34 -8.52 2.41 6.32
C ASP A 34 -8.33 3.55 7.33
N GLY A 35 -8.82 3.41 8.57
CA GLY A 35 -8.69 4.44 9.60
C GLY A 35 -9.81 5.47 9.62
N ALA A 36 -10.86 5.31 8.81
CA ALA A 36 -11.99 6.22 8.83
C ALA A 36 -12.60 6.31 10.25
N PRO A 37 -13.04 7.50 10.72
CA PRO A 37 -13.54 7.68 12.08
C PRO A 37 -14.65 6.70 12.48
N ASN A 38 -15.54 6.36 11.53
CA ASN A 38 -16.61 5.40 11.75
C ASN A 38 -16.10 3.96 12.00
N MET A 39 -14.91 3.63 11.51
CA MET A 39 -14.28 2.32 11.69
C MET A 39 -13.48 2.24 12.99
N VAL A 40 -12.70 3.28 13.31
CA VAL A 40 -11.68 3.26 14.37
C VAL A 40 -12.06 4.00 15.65
N GLY A 41 -13.24 4.62 15.70
CA GLY A 41 -13.71 5.34 16.89
C GLY A 41 -13.61 4.48 18.16
N ARG A 42 -13.00 5.04 19.22
CA ARG A 42 -12.61 4.32 20.45
C ARG A 42 -13.74 3.48 21.07
N HIS A 43 -14.96 3.99 21.07
CA HIS A 43 -16.13 3.33 21.67
C HIS A 43 -17.21 2.98 20.64
N ALA A 44 -17.46 3.90 19.70
CA ALA A 44 -18.55 3.76 18.73
C ALA A 44 -18.10 3.21 17.37
N GLY A 45 -16.80 3.03 17.14
CA GLY A 45 -16.26 2.51 15.89
C GLY A 45 -16.61 1.05 15.67
N VAL A 46 -16.66 0.64 14.40
CA VAL A 46 -16.91 -0.77 14.01
C VAL A 46 -15.93 -1.72 14.68
N ALA A 47 -14.64 -1.38 14.74
CA ALA A 47 -13.61 -2.22 15.36
C ALA A 47 -13.84 -2.41 16.87
N ALA A 48 -14.24 -1.35 17.58
CA ALA A 48 -14.54 -1.41 19.02
C ALA A 48 -15.79 -2.26 19.30
N LYS A 49 -16.84 -2.07 18.50
CA LYS A 49 -18.08 -2.87 18.61
C LYS A 49 -17.83 -4.35 18.32
N LEU A 50 -17.07 -4.66 17.27
CA LEU A 50 -16.73 -6.03 16.91
C LEU A 50 -15.87 -6.71 17.97
N ARG A 51 -14.88 -6.01 18.53
CA ARG A 51 -14.09 -6.51 19.66
C ARG A 51 -14.99 -6.85 20.85
N ALA A 52 -15.95 -6.00 21.19
CA ALA A 52 -16.88 -6.25 22.29
C ALA A 52 -17.76 -7.50 22.07
N GLU A 53 -18.22 -7.76 20.83
CA GLU A 53 -18.96 -8.99 20.54
C GLU A 53 -18.08 -10.25 20.57
N ILE A 54 -16.84 -10.16 20.09
CA ILE A 54 -15.88 -11.27 20.16
C ILE A 54 -15.59 -11.61 21.62
N GLU A 55 -15.38 -10.61 22.47
CA GLU A 55 -15.09 -10.81 23.90
C GLU A 55 -16.22 -11.55 24.62
N LYS A 56 -17.49 -11.31 24.24
CA LYS A 56 -18.64 -12.04 24.80
C LYS A 56 -18.63 -13.54 24.47
N VAL A 57 -18.18 -13.91 23.26
CA VAL A 57 -18.23 -15.30 22.78
C VAL A 57 -16.91 -16.05 22.94
N ASN A 58 -15.80 -15.31 23.10
CA ASN A 58 -14.45 -15.82 23.27
C ASN A 58 -13.65 -14.87 24.19
N PRO A 59 -13.88 -14.92 25.51
CA PRO A 59 -13.18 -14.07 26.47
C PRO A 59 -11.65 -14.26 26.42
N GLY A 60 -10.90 -13.16 26.55
CA GLY A 60 -9.44 -13.18 26.41
C GLY A 60 -8.97 -13.37 24.97
N SER A 61 -9.84 -13.16 23.98
CA SER A 61 -9.46 -13.23 22.57
C SER A 61 -8.40 -12.19 22.25
N SER A 62 -7.32 -12.64 21.59
CA SER A 62 -6.27 -11.76 21.09
C SER A 62 -6.65 -11.14 19.73
N PHE A 63 -7.90 -10.70 19.58
CA PHE A 63 -8.43 -10.08 18.38
C PHE A 63 -7.69 -8.77 18.06
N ALA A 64 -7.03 -8.76 16.90
CA ALA A 64 -6.27 -7.62 16.43
C ALA A 64 -7.14 -6.67 15.60
N HIS A 65 -6.88 -5.37 15.73
CA HIS A 65 -7.38 -4.39 14.79
C HIS A 65 -6.19 -3.57 14.30
N PHE A 66 -5.95 -3.59 12.99
CA PHE A 66 -4.88 -2.84 12.35
C PHE A 66 -5.44 -1.71 11.50
N HIS A 67 -4.77 -0.57 11.55
CA HIS A 67 -4.91 0.43 10.50
C HIS A 67 -4.14 -0.07 9.27
N CYS A 68 -4.77 -0.04 8.10
CA CYS A 68 -4.14 -0.38 6.82
C CYS A 68 -2.75 0.26 6.70
N ILE A 69 -1.73 -0.60 6.57
CA ILE A 69 -0.32 -0.22 6.57
C ILE A 69 0.02 0.71 5.39
N ILE A 70 -0.61 0.49 4.24
CA ILE A 70 -0.44 1.33 3.04
C ILE A 70 -1.02 2.71 3.29
N HIS A 71 -2.20 2.78 3.93
CA HIS A 71 -2.80 4.07 4.25
C HIS A 71 -2.02 4.82 5.33
N GLN A 72 -1.55 4.14 6.37
CA GLN A 72 -0.65 4.74 7.37
C GLN A 72 0.63 5.30 6.72
N GLN A 73 1.24 4.54 5.82
CA GLN A 73 2.42 4.99 5.08
C GLN A 73 2.13 6.23 4.21
N TYR A 74 0.95 6.27 3.58
CA TYR A 74 0.48 7.46 2.86
C TYR A 74 0.30 8.66 3.80
N LEU A 75 -0.27 8.47 4.99
CA LEU A 75 -0.39 9.55 5.99
C LEU A 75 0.98 10.06 6.43
N CYS A 76 1.97 9.19 6.64
CA CYS A 76 3.35 9.60 6.93
C CYS A 76 3.90 10.54 5.84
N SER A 77 3.60 10.30 4.56
CA SER A 77 4.09 11.14 3.47
C SER A 77 3.62 12.61 3.55
N LYS A 78 2.49 12.87 4.21
CA LYS A 78 1.93 14.23 4.36
C LYS A 78 2.76 15.12 5.29
N ILE A 79 3.58 14.54 6.16
CA ILE A 79 4.39 15.31 7.12
C ILE A 79 5.62 15.96 6.48
N LEU A 80 6.03 15.54 5.28
CA LEU A 80 7.26 16.01 4.64
C LEU A 80 7.23 17.50 4.25
N LYS A 81 6.08 18.19 4.36
CA LYS A 81 5.91 19.64 4.15
C LYS A 81 6.49 20.16 2.82
N MET A 82 6.46 19.36 1.77
CA MET A 82 6.94 19.73 0.42
C MET A 82 5.84 20.35 -0.45
N GLU A 83 4.82 20.96 0.17
CA GLU A 83 3.61 21.40 -0.54
C GLU A 83 3.90 22.47 -1.59
N ASN A 84 4.79 23.43 -1.30
CA ASN A 84 5.15 24.48 -2.26
C ASN A 84 5.77 23.91 -3.53
N THR A 85 6.80 23.07 -3.39
CA THR A 85 7.49 22.41 -4.51
C THR A 85 6.55 21.52 -5.31
N ILE A 86 5.77 20.68 -4.62
CA ILE A 86 4.84 19.75 -5.28
C ILE A 86 3.67 20.46 -5.93
N SER A 87 3.18 21.55 -5.35
CA SER A 87 2.12 22.39 -5.92
C SER A 87 2.58 23.03 -7.22
N LEU A 88 3.79 23.59 -7.28
CA LEU A 88 4.33 24.16 -8.52
C LEU A 88 4.50 23.11 -9.62
N VAL A 89 5.07 21.94 -9.28
CA VAL A 89 5.17 20.80 -10.21
C VAL A 89 3.79 20.41 -10.74
N THR A 90 2.81 20.26 -9.84
CA THR A 90 1.45 19.83 -10.20
C THR A 90 0.74 20.85 -11.09
N LYS A 91 0.82 22.14 -10.75
CA LYS A 91 0.24 23.24 -11.56
C LYS A 91 0.83 23.26 -12.96
N THR A 92 2.15 23.12 -13.07
CA THR A 92 2.87 23.13 -14.35
C THR A 92 2.53 21.92 -15.21
N VAL A 93 2.52 20.72 -14.62
CA VAL A 93 2.12 19.49 -15.31
C VAL A 93 0.67 19.58 -15.78
N ASN A 94 -0.23 20.11 -14.95
CA ASN A 94 -1.63 20.30 -15.33
C ASN A 94 -1.80 21.37 -16.42
N TYR A 95 -0.99 22.42 -16.44
CA TYR A 95 -1.01 23.40 -17.52
C TYR A 95 -0.62 22.78 -18.88
N ILE A 96 0.44 21.96 -18.88
CA ILE A 96 0.93 21.27 -20.08
C ILE A 96 -0.05 20.20 -20.53
N ARG A 97 -0.46 19.29 -19.64
CA ARG A 97 -1.26 18.10 -19.97
C ARG A 97 -2.76 18.34 -19.96
N GLY A 98 -3.24 19.34 -19.24
CA GLY A 98 -4.66 19.68 -19.16
C GLY A 98 -5.21 20.31 -20.45
N HIS A 99 -4.33 20.87 -21.29
CA HIS A 99 -4.70 21.47 -22.56
C HIS A 99 -4.13 20.63 -23.73
N PRO A 100 -4.98 20.01 -24.58
CA PRO A 100 -4.52 19.14 -25.66
C PRO A 100 -3.52 19.80 -26.62
N LEU A 101 -3.67 21.10 -26.88
CA LEU A 101 -2.74 21.85 -27.72
C LEU A 101 -1.37 21.99 -27.06
N ASN A 102 -1.32 22.38 -25.78
CA ASN A 102 -0.07 22.51 -25.04
C ASN A 102 0.65 21.17 -24.95
N HIS A 103 -0.08 20.08 -24.70
CA HIS A 103 0.49 18.74 -24.63
C HIS A 103 1.14 18.34 -25.97
N ARG A 104 0.45 18.53 -27.10
CA ARG A 104 1.01 18.24 -28.44
C ARG A 104 2.24 19.09 -28.74
N GLN A 105 2.21 20.39 -28.40
CA GLN A 105 3.32 21.30 -28.64
C GLN A 105 4.54 20.97 -27.76
N PHE A 106 4.32 20.59 -26.51
CA PHE A 106 5.39 20.14 -25.62
C PHE A 106 6.02 18.84 -26.13
N ASN A 107 5.21 17.85 -26.54
CA ASN A 107 5.75 16.62 -27.11
C ASN A 107 6.52 16.87 -28.41
N LYS A 108 6.06 17.82 -29.24
CA LYS A 108 6.79 18.25 -30.43
C LYS A 108 8.14 18.86 -30.03
N LEU A 109 8.17 19.75 -29.04
CA LEU A 109 9.43 20.32 -28.52
C LEU A 109 10.41 19.21 -28.09
N LEU A 110 9.94 18.22 -27.33
CA LEU A 110 10.79 17.10 -26.89
C LEU A 110 11.32 16.27 -28.06
N THR A 111 10.51 16.09 -29.11
CA THR A 111 10.90 15.35 -30.32
C THR A 111 11.93 16.15 -31.12
N ASP A 112 11.72 17.45 -31.29
CA ASP A 112 12.57 18.34 -32.08
C ASP A 112 14.01 18.44 -31.50
N ILE A 113 14.15 18.28 -30.17
CA ILE A 113 15.46 18.28 -29.48
C ILE A 113 16.03 16.86 -29.27
N ASN A 114 15.41 15.82 -29.84
CA ASN A 114 15.78 14.41 -29.64
C ASN A 114 15.91 14.00 -28.16
N ASN A 115 14.98 14.46 -27.30
CA ASN A 115 14.99 14.08 -25.90
C ASN A 115 14.65 12.59 -25.74
N GLN A 116 15.29 11.91 -24.77
CA GLN A 116 15.01 10.51 -24.46
C GLN A 116 13.56 10.26 -23.98
N PHE A 117 12.89 11.30 -23.50
CA PHE A 117 11.49 11.24 -23.08
C PHE A 117 10.58 11.84 -24.15
N SER A 118 9.54 11.10 -24.50
CA SER A 118 8.52 11.56 -25.47
C SER A 118 7.34 12.32 -24.83
N ASP A 119 7.24 12.31 -23.49
CA ASP A 119 6.13 12.90 -22.74
C ASP A 119 6.49 13.13 -21.26
N ILE A 120 5.77 14.03 -20.60
CA ILE A 120 5.73 14.23 -19.15
C ILE A 120 4.65 13.34 -18.52
N SER A 121 4.83 12.80 -17.33
CA SER A 121 3.79 11.95 -16.71
C SER A 121 2.57 12.79 -16.27
N PHE A 122 1.35 12.23 -16.37
CA PHE A 122 0.14 12.86 -15.82
C PHE A 122 0.02 12.59 -14.32
N TYR A 123 -0.27 13.64 -13.55
CA TYR A 123 -0.62 13.49 -12.15
C TYR A 123 -2.12 13.27 -11.98
N THR A 124 -2.48 12.29 -11.14
CA THR A 124 -3.84 12.22 -10.59
C THR A 124 -3.73 12.31 -9.07
N PRO A 125 -4.58 13.09 -8.37
CA PRO A 125 -4.53 13.26 -6.91
C PRO A 125 -4.68 11.98 -6.07
N VAL A 126 -4.91 10.84 -6.72
CA VAL A 126 -5.41 9.61 -6.11
C VAL A 126 -4.31 8.64 -5.67
N SER A 127 -3.02 8.90 -5.96
CA SER A 127 -1.94 8.01 -5.50
C SER A 127 -0.55 8.67 -5.44
N TRP A 128 0.16 8.47 -4.32
CA TRP A 128 1.57 8.82 -4.15
C TRP A 128 2.50 8.16 -5.19
N LEU A 129 2.16 6.96 -5.67
CA LEU A 129 2.90 6.27 -6.74
C LEU A 129 2.90 7.07 -8.05
N SER A 130 1.78 7.74 -8.35
CA SER A 130 1.70 8.63 -9.52
C SER A 130 2.51 9.90 -9.33
N LEU A 131 2.63 10.39 -8.08
CA LEU A 131 3.43 11.56 -7.75
C LEU A 131 4.92 11.31 -8.02
N HIS A 132 5.46 10.16 -7.60
CA HIS A 132 6.87 9.79 -7.83
C HIS A 132 7.26 9.93 -9.31
N LYS A 133 6.48 9.32 -10.21
CA LYS A 133 6.75 9.36 -11.66
C LYS A 133 6.72 10.78 -12.21
N VAL A 134 5.75 11.58 -11.75
CA VAL A 134 5.57 12.97 -12.18
C VAL A 134 6.75 13.83 -11.72
N VAL A 135 7.09 13.80 -10.43
CA VAL A 135 8.15 14.65 -9.85
C VAL A 135 9.51 14.28 -10.44
N LYS A 136 9.81 12.97 -10.57
CA LYS A 136 11.05 12.51 -11.20
C LYS A 136 11.13 12.92 -12.67
N ARG A 137 10.06 12.73 -13.45
CA ARG A 137 10.04 13.14 -14.87
C ARG A 137 10.13 14.66 -15.02
N PHE A 138 9.49 15.42 -14.14
CA PHE A 138 9.58 16.86 -14.09
C PHE A 138 11.01 17.33 -13.86
N TYR A 139 11.70 16.74 -12.86
CA TYR A 139 13.09 17.09 -12.57
C TYR A 139 14.00 16.87 -13.79
N LEU A 140 13.84 15.72 -14.47
CA LEU A 140 14.65 15.36 -15.63
C LEU A 140 14.35 16.21 -16.89
N LEU A 141 13.15 16.78 -16.99
CA LEU A 141 12.72 17.64 -18.10
C LEU A 141 12.70 19.13 -17.70
N ARG A 142 13.35 19.50 -16.58
CA ARG A 142 13.22 20.85 -15.99
C ARG A 142 13.57 21.94 -17.00
N SER A 143 14.65 21.77 -17.77
CA SER A 143 15.11 22.75 -18.75
C SER A 143 14.10 22.95 -19.89
N GLU A 144 13.57 21.84 -20.43
CA GLU A 144 12.56 21.83 -21.49
C GLU A 144 11.23 22.41 -21.02
N ILE A 145 10.84 22.11 -19.78
CA ILE A 145 9.63 22.64 -19.16
C ILE A 145 9.76 24.15 -18.99
N ILE A 146 10.89 24.65 -18.48
CA ILE A 146 11.12 26.09 -18.32
C ILE A 146 11.03 26.78 -19.69
N LEU A 147 11.74 26.27 -20.70
CA LEU A 147 11.71 26.81 -22.06
C LEU A 147 10.27 26.86 -22.61
N PHE A 148 9.52 25.75 -22.49
CA PHE A 148 8.15 25.69 -22.96
C PHE A 148 7.25 26.70 -22.24
N MET A 149 7.38 26.82 -20.92
CA MET A 149 6.58 27.75 -20.12
C MET A 149 6.87 29.22 -20.49
N GLU A 150 8.12 29.57 -20.78
CA GLU A 150 8.52 30.90 -21.25
C GLU A 150 7.97 31.21 -22.65
N MET A 151 8.02 30.25 -23.57
CA MET A 151 7.38 30.37 -24.89
C MET A 151 5.87 30.62 -24.79
N LYS A 152 5.24 30.20 -23.68
CA LYS A 152 3.83 30.44 -23.34
C LYS A 152 3.59 31.70 -22.52
N GLY A 153 4.61 32.52 -22.30
CA GLY A 153 4.54 33.75 -21.52
C GLY A 153 4.26 33.52 -20.03
N GLN A 154 4.56 32.33 -19.50
CA GLN A 154 4.42 32.02 -18.07
C GLN A 154 5.67 32.45 -17.30
N ASN A 155 5.51 32.88 -16.05
CA ASN A 155 6.65 33.16 -15.17
C ASN A 155 7.31 31.84 -14.73
N THR A 156 8.65 31.77 -14.85
CA THR A 156 9.46 30.60 -14.50
C THR A 156 10.54 30.90 -13.46
N ASP A 157 10.53 32.09 -12.84
CA ASP A 157 11.60 32.58 -11.96
C ASP A 157 11.78 31.65 -10.74
N GLU A 158 10.68 31.17 -10.17
CA GLU A 158 10.71 30.22 -9.06
C GLU A 158 11.37 28.90 -9.46
N MET A 159 11.10 28.37 -10.67
CA MET A 159 11.68 27.10 -11.14
C MET A 159 13.19 27.19 -11.42
N LYS A 160 13.70 28.40 -11.63
CA LYS A 160 15.12 28.70 -11.82
C LYS A 160 15.84 28.98 -10.50
N SER A 161 15.11 29.21 -9.41
CA SER A 161 15.70 29.47 -8.09
C SER A 161 16.48 28.26 -7.60
N GLN A 162 17.73 28.50 -7.18
CA GLN A 162 18.58 27.45 -6.62
C GLN A 162 17.96 26.79 -5.39
N SER A 163 17.24 27.56 -4.56
CA SER A 163 16.54 27.02 -3.39
C SER A 163 15.47 26.02 -3.82
N TRP A 164 14.67 26.38 -4.82
CA TRP A 164 13.57 25.53 -5.28
C TRP A 164 14.07 24.27 -6.00
N ILE A 165 15.12 24.40 -6.81
CA ILE A 165 15.76 23.25 -7.47
C ILE A 165 16.31 22.26 -6.43
N LYS A 166 16.88 22.77 -5.33
CA LYS A 166 17.35 21.96 -4.21
C LYS A 166 16.20 21.23 -3.51
N ASP A 167 15.10 21.93 -3.24
CA ASP A 167 13.88 21.32 -2.66
C ASP A 167 13.30 20.24 -3.58
N LEU A 168 13.29 20.48 -4.90
CA LEU A 168 12.83 19.52 -5.88
C LEU A 168 13.74 18.27 -5.93
N ALA A 169 15.06 18.44 -5.90
CA ALA A 169 15.99 17.30 -5.89
C ALA A 169 15.77 16.40 -4.66
N PHE A 170 15.66 17.01 -3.47
CA PHE A 170 15.34 16.27 -2.25
C PHE A 170 13.98 15.57 -2.35
N ALA A 171 12.96 16.27 -2.88
CA ALA A 171 11.64 15.71 -3.10
C ALA A 171 11.68 14.47 -4.00
N VAL A 172 12.42 14.50 -5.11
CA VAL A 172 12.57 13.33 -6.00
C VAL A 172 13.09 12.13 -5.20
N ASP A 173 14.18 12.29 -4.45
CA ASP A 173 14.82 11.19 -3.73
C ASP A 173 13.93 10.63 -2.61
N ILE A 174 13.37 11.49 -1.75
CA ILE A 174 12.53 11.01 -0.63
C ILE A 174 11.21 10.40 -1.11
N ILE A 175 10.61 10.96 -2.18
CA ILE A 175 9.40 10.39 -2.79
C ILE A 175 9.72 9.03 -3.42
N THR A 176 10.90 8.85 -3.99
CA THR A 176 11.38 7.55 -4.51
C THR A 176 11.46 6.52 -3.39
N HIS A 177 12.13 6.84 -2.28
CA HIS A 177 12.22 5.95 -1.13
C HIS A 177 10.84 5.56 -0.58
N MET A 178 9.92 6.54 -0.48
CA MET A 178 8.54 6.28 -0.04
C MET A 178 7.76 5.42 -1.04
N ASN A 179 8.00 5.58 -2.35
CA ASN A 179 7.41 4.76 -3.40
C ASN A 179 7.92 3.32 -3.32
N ASP A 180 9.20 3.11 -3.08
CA ASP A 180 9.80 1.78 -2.98
C ASP A 180 9.23 1.00 -1.79
N LEU A 181 9.10 1.65 -0.61
CA LEU A 181 8.39 1.06 0.52
C LEU A 181 6.93 0.73 0.14
N ASN A 182 6.23 1.64 -0.53
CA ASN A 182 4.84 1.41 -0.90
C ASN A 182 4.68 0.18 -1.82
N LEU A 183 5.62 -0.05 -2.75
CA LEU A 183 5.65 -1.25 -3.58
C LEU A 183 5.92 -2.52 -2.77
N GLU A 184 6.78 -2.46 -1.75
CA GLU A 184 7.04 -3.59 -0.85
C GLU A 184 5.81 -3.98 -0.01
N LEU A 185 5.03 -2.98 0.41
CA LEU A 185 3.79 -3.13 1.20
C LEU A 185 2.58 -3.56 0.36
N GLN A 186 2.63 -3.31 -0.95
CA GLN A 186 1.61 -3.70 -1.89
C GLN A 186 1.78 -5.15 -2.35
N GLY A 187 0.67 -5.69 -2.84
CA GLY A 187 0.65 -7.00 -3.47
C GLY A 187 -0.22 -8.00 -2.72
N LYS A 188 -0.35 -9.15 -3.36
CA LYS A 188 -1.11 -10.28 -2.86
C LYS A 188 -0.20 -11.16 -2.00
N ASP A 189 -0.80 -11.89 -1.07
CA ASP A 189 -0.14 -12.99 -0.34
C ASP A 189 1.07 -12.55 0.51
N LYS A 190 1.06 -11.29 0.94
CA LYS A 190 2.01 -10.72 1.90
C LYS A 190 1.59 -11.07 3.32
N LEU A 191 2.48 -11.70 4.09
CA LEU A 191 2.24 -11.95 5.51
C LEU A 191 2.36 -10.66 6.31
N ILE A 192 1.57 -10.55 7.39
CA ILE A 192 1.65 -9.38 8.27
C ILE A 192 3.03 -9.18 8.89
N THR A 193 3.75 -10.27 9.15
CA THR A 193 5.13 -10.23 9.67
C THR A 193 6.09 -9.59 8.67
N GLN A 194 6.00 -9.97 7.40
CA GLN A 194 6.80 -9.37 6.32
C GLN A 194 6.49 -7.87 6.18
N LEU A 195 5.21 -7.49 6.23
CA LEU A 195 4.80 -6.09 6.19
C LEU A 195 5.40 -5.29 7.36
N SER A 196 5.40 -5.86 8.57
CA SER A 196 6.04 -5.27 9.75
C SER A 196 7.56 -5.10 9.55
N ASP A 197 8.23 -6.11 8.99
CA ASP A 197 9.67 -6.08 8.73
C ASP A 197 10.06 -4.98 7.71
N HIS A 198 9.25 -4.79 6.66
CA HIS A 198 9.44 -3.70 5.71
C HIS A 198 9.36 -2.33 6.39
N ILE A 199 8.39 -2.12 7.30
CA ILE A 199 8.28 -0.88 8.07
C ILE A 199 9.49 -0.67 8.99
N LYS A 200 9.93 -1.70 9.72
CA LYS A 200 11.11 -1.61 10.60
C LYS A 200 12.38 -1.29 9.83
N CYS A 201 12.55 -1.95 8.68
CA CYS A 201 13.66 -1.67 7.78
C CYS A 201 13.63 -0.21 7.32
N PHE A 202 12.46 0.30 6.94
CA PHE A 202 12.31 1.68 6.50
C PHE A 202 12.58 2.69 7.62
N ILE A 203 12.11 2.43 8.85
CA ILE A 203 12.43 3.25 10.02
C ILE A 203 13.95 3.32 10.25
N SER A 204 14.65 2.18 10.13
CA SER A 204 16.11 2.13 10.23
C SER A 204 16.80 2.88 9.08
N LYS A 205 16.27 2.80 7.85
CA LYS A 205 16.74 3.58 6.70
C LYS A 205 16.59 5.09 6.94
N ILE A 206 15.45 5.57 7.47
CA ILE A 206 15.26 6.99 7.79
C ILE A 206 16.30 7.46 8.82
N LYS A 207 16.56 6.68 9.88
CA LYS A 207 17.60 7.00 10.88
C LYS A 207 18.98 7.14 10.24
N LEU A 208 19.33 6.22 9.34
CA LEU A 208 20.60 6.29 8.60
C LEU A 208 20.65 7.54 7.72
N TRP A 209 19.62 7.79 6.91
CA TRP A 209 19.57 8.94 6.01
C TRP A 209 19.62 10.27 6.75
N LYS A 210 18.98 10.37 7.92
CA LYS A 210 19.07 11.52 8.82
C LYS A 210 20.52 11.80 9.22
N PHE A 211 21.22 10.77 9.70
CA PHE A 211 22.64 10.87 10.05
C PHE A 211 23.50 11.25 8.84
N GLN A 212 23.23 10.68 7.67
CA GLN A 212 23.96 10.98 6.45
C GLN A 212 23.77 12.45 6.00
N LEU A 213 22.55 12.96 6.02
CA LEU A 213 22.28 14.36 5.67
C LEU A 213 22.97 15.35 6.61
N LEU A 214 23.04 15.07 7.91
CA LEU A 214 23.79 15.91 8.86
C LEU A 214 25.29 15.97 8.52
N ASN A 215 25.83 14.89 8.00
CA ASN A 215 27.24 14.78 7.60
C ASN A 215 27.45 15.10 6.11
N GLU A 216 26.46 15.67 5.42
CA GLU A 216 26.50 15.97 3.97
C GLU A 216 26.82 14.77 3.07
N ASP A 217 26.55 13.56 3.55
CA ASP A 217 26.62 12.31 2.79
C ASP A 217 25.32 12.11 1.98
N LEU A 218 25.46 12.23 0.66
CA LEU A 218 24.36 12.08 -0.30
C LEU A 218 24.33 10.69 -0.96
N SER A 219 24.96 9.68 -0.35
CA SER A 219 25.05 8.32 -0.93
C SER A 219 23.69 7.71 -1.27
N HIS A 220 22.65 8.02 -0.49
CA HIS A 220 21.28 7.56 -0.73
C HIS A 220 20.35 8.65 -1.28
N PHE A 221 20.92 9.77 -1.74
CA PHE A 221 20.21 10.89 -2.34
C PHE A 221 20.83 11.21 -3.71
N PRO A 222 20.66 10.32 -4.71
CA PRO A 222 21.35 10.43 -5.99
C PRO A 222 20.99 11.71 -6.75
N THR A 223 19.73 12.16 -6.69
CA THR A 223 19.31 13.40 -7.36
C THR A 223 19.93 14.63 -6.70
N CYS A 224 20.01 14.66 -5.37
CA CYS A 224 20.74 15.69 -4.64
C CYS A 224 22.24 15.66 -4.95
N LYS A 225 22.84 14.46 -5.02
CA LYS A 225 24.27 14.27 -5.32
C LYS A 225 24.62 14.77 -6.72
N GLU A 226 23.79 14.43 -7.71
CA GLU A 226 23.90 14.92 -9.09
C GLU A 226 23.80 16.44 -9.11
N LEU A 227 22.77 17.03 -8.50
CA LEU A 227 22.61 18.48 -8.44
C LEU A 227 23.85 19.17 -7.85
N ARG A 228 24.40 18.66 -6.75
CA ARG A 228 25.61 19.21 -6.13
C ARG A 228 26.81 19.19 -7.07
N SER A 229 26.92 18.19 -7.96
CA SER A 229 28.02 18.10 -8.93
C SER A 229 27.92 19.11 -10.08
N THR A 230 26.74 19.68 -10.32
CA THR A 230 26.51 20.68 -11.38
C THR A 230 26.82 22.12 -10.95
N VAL A 231 27.12 22.35 -9.67
CA VAL A 231 27.41 23.68 -9.13
C VAL A 231 28.92 23.88 -9.02
N ASP A 232 29.39 25.08 -9.37
CA ASP A 232 30.80 25.45 -9.24
C ASP A 232 31.33 25.23 -7.81
N ALA A 233 32.59 24.83 -7.69
CA ALA A 233 33.27 24.52 -6.43
C ALA A 233 33.22 25.64 -5.36
N HIS A 234 32.88 26.87 -5.75
CA HIS A 234 32.79 28.05 -4.89
C HIS A 234 31.43 28.20 -4.18
N ASN A 235 30.40 27.43 -4.55
CA ASN A 235 29.07 27.54 -3.96
C ASN A 235 28.65 26.18 -3.35
N VAL A 236 28.95 26.00 -2.06
CA VAL A 236 28.70 24.73 -1.35
C VAL A 236 27.19 24.56 -1.14
N MET A 237 26.55 23.77 -2.00
CA MET A 237 25.16 23.37 -1.81
C MET A 237 25.05 22.36 -0.65
N ASN A 238 24.44 22.81 0.45
CA ASN A 238 24.22 22.03 1.66
C ASN A 238 22.77 21.49 1.75
N PHE A 239 22.64 20.23 2.17
CA PHE A 239 21.37 19.50 2.30
C PHE A 239 20.99 19.14 3.76
N SER A 240 21.85 19.45 4.74
CA SER A 240 21.61 19.18 6.17
C SER A 240 20.27 19.72 6.68
N GLN A 241 19.76 20.81 6.09
CA GLN A 241 18.47 21.38 6.46
C GLN A 241 17.29 20.39 6.35
N TYR A 242 17.39 19.39 5.45
CA TYR A 242 16.35 18.38 5.22
C TYR A 242 16.32 17.29 6.29
N GLU A 243 17.32 17.27 7.18
CA GLU A 243 17.34 16.41 8.37
C GLU A 243 16.05 16.57 9.20
N ARG A 244 15.58 17.81 9.40
CA ARG A 244 14.39 18.08 10.21
C ARG A 244 13.13 17.46 9.62
N GLN A 245 13.03 17.41 8.29
CA GLN A 245 11.96 16.71 7.58
C GLN A 245 12.04 15.20 7.82
N LEU A 246 13.24 14.61 7.80
CA LEU A 246 13.43 13.18 8.11
C LEU A 246 13.16 12.86 9.58
N GLU A 247 13.50 13.75 10.51
CA GLU A 247 13.17 13.59 11.93
C GLU A 247 11.65 13.60 12.14
N SER A 248 10.95 14.54 11.47
CA SER A 248 9.49 14.59 11.52
C SER A 248 8.86 13.33 10.91
N LEU A 249 9.41 12.84 9.80
CA LEU A 249 8.97 11.59 9.17
C LEU A 249 9.21 10.38 10.08
N LEU A 250 10.39 10.29 10.70
CA LEU A 250 10.76 9.22 11.61
C LEU A 250 9.77 9.11 12.77
N LYS A 251 9.50 10.24 13.43
CA LYS A 251 8.53 10.32 14.52
C LYS A 251 7.14 9.86 14.09
N GLU A 252 6.67 10.33 12.94
CA GLU A 252 5.35 9.96 12.40
C GLU A 252 5.25 8.45 12.12
N PHE A 253 6.31 7.83 11.57
CA PHE A 253 6.36 6.37 11.39
C PHE A 253 6.33 5.64 12.74
N GLN A 254 7.13 6.08 13.71
CA GLN A 254 7.17 5.44 15.03
C GLN A 254 5.83 5.52 15.76
N GLU A 255 5.12 6.64 15.66
CA GLU A 255 3.81 6.82 16.29
C GLU A 255 2.72 6.01 15.58
N ARG A 256 2.67 6.04 14.25
CA ARG A 256 1.60 5.40 13.47
C ARG A 256 1.64 3.88 13.46
N PHE A 257 2.84 3.30 13.43
CA PHE A 257 3.02 1.84 13.36
C PHE A 257 3.22 1.21 14.74
N ASN A 258 2.91 1.94 15.81
CA ASN A 258 3.03 1.44 17.18
C ASN A 258 2.06 0.28 17.50
N ASP A 259 0.96 0.16 16.74
CA ASP A 259 0.03 -0.97 16.83
C ASP A 259 0.73 -2.30 16.48
N PHE A 260 1.61 -2.31 15.47
CA PHE A 260 2.42 -3.48 15.14
C PHE A 260 3.43 -3.85 16.24
N SER A 261 3.95 -2.86 16.99
CA SER A 261 4.88 -3.09 18.10
C SER A 261 4.28 -3.98 19.20
N SER A 262 2.96 -3.93 19.40
CA SER A 262 2.28 -4.78 20.39
C SER A 262 2.27 -6.27 20.02
N PHE A 263 2.52 -6.61 18.75
CA PHE A 263 2.59 -7.98 18.25
C PHE A 263 4.04 -8.44 17.98
N GLU A 264 5.03 -7.63 18.34
CA GLU A 264 6.44 -7.84 17.99
C GLU A 264 6.95 -9.22 18.41
N GLN A 265 6.66 -9.64 19.64
CA GLN A 265 7.07 -10.96 20.15
C GLN A 265 6.42 -12.09 19.37
N GLN A 266 5.12 -11.98 19.05
CA GLN A 266 4.39 -12.99 18.28
C GLN A 266 4.92 -13.07 16.85
N PHE A 267 5.21 -11.93 16.23
CA PHE A 267 5.78 -11.88 14.89
C PHE A 267 7.20 -12.46 14.85
N SER A 268 8.03 -12.15 15.86
CA SER A 268 9.37 -12.71 15.99
C SER A 268 9.36 -14.22 16.21
N LEU A 269 8.48 -14.73 17.10
CA LEU A 269 8.30 -16.16 17.31
C LEU A 269 7.84 -16.87 16.03
N PHE A 270 6.89 -16.26 15.31
CA PHE A 270 6.42 -16.80 14.05
C PHE A 270 7.51 -16.81 12.98
N ALA A 271 8.30 -15.74 12.84
CA ALA A 271 9.34 -15.62 11.83
C ALA A 271 10.53 -16.56 12.10
N SER A 272 10.91 -16.71 13.37
CA SER A 272 12.16 -17.38 13.76
C SER A 272 11.96 -18.36 14.92
N PRO A 273 11.10 -19.39 14.78
CA PRO A 273 10.77 -20.29 15.89
C PRO A 273 11.98 -21.06 16.42
N PHE A 274 12.98 -21.37 15.57
CA PHE A 274 14.17 -22.13 15.95
C PHE A 274 15.21 -21.36 16.77
N SER A 275 15.13 -20.03 16.79
CA SER A 275 16.06 -19.16 17.53
C SER A 275 15.35 -18.26 18.55
N PHE A 276 14.04 -18.42 18.71
CA PHE A 276 13.25 -17.60 19.62
C PHE A 276 13.54 -17.99 21.07
N ASN A 277 13.64 -16.99 21.95
CA ASN A 277 13.82 -17.24 23.38
C ASN A 277 12.52 -17.79 23.99
N VAL A 278 12.54 -19.06 24.40
CA VAL A 278 11.37 -19.75 24.95
C VAL A 278 10.83 -19.06 26.21
N SER A 279 11.67 -18.43 27.04
CA SER A 279 11.24 -17.86 28.32
C SER A 279 10.29 -16.67 28.19
N ILE A 280 10.24 -16.03 27.01
CA ILE A 280 9.34 -14.92 26.71
C ILE A 280 8.15 -15.32 25.83
N ALA A 281 8.04 -16.60 25.46
CA ALA A 281 6.88 -17.11 24.72
C ALA A 281 5.68 -17.28 25.66
N ASP A 282 4.46 -17.21 25.09
CA ASP A 282 3.23 -17.55 25.82
C ASP A 282 3.35 -18.94 26.46
N GLU A 283 2.95 -19.08 27.73
CA GLU A 283 3.09 -20.32 28.52
C GLU A 283 2.54 -21.55 27.77
N SER A 284 1.42 -21.39 27.08
CA SER A 284 0.77 -22.45 26.29
C SER A 284 1.59 -22.97 25.10
N LEU A 285 2.62 -22.23 24.67
CA LEU A 285 3.48 -22.56 23.53
C LEU A 285 4.85 -23.08 23.95
N GLN A 286 5.31 -22.83 25.18
CA GLN A 286 6.71 -23.05 25.58
C GLN A 286 7.16 -24.50 25.43
N MET A 287 6.36 -25.48 25.89
CA MET A 287 6.71 -26.91 25.79
C MET A 287 6.72 -27.38 24.34
N GLU A 288 5.72 -27.00 23.54
CA GLU A 288 5.68 -27.33 22.11
C GLU A 288 6.86 -26.68 21.36
N LEU A 289 7.22 -25.45 21.72
CA LEU A 289 8.35 -24.73 21.13
C LEU A 289 9.69 -25.41 21.44
N LEU A 290 9.92 -25.87 22.68
CA LEU A 290 11.13 -26.62 23.05
C LEU A 290 11.30 -27.90 22.23
N GLU A 291 10.20 -28.64 22.06
CA GLU A 291 10.19 -29.83 21.22
C GLU A 291 10.47 -29.49 19.75
N ILE A 292 9.84 -28.43 19.21
CA ILE A 292 10.10 -27.97 17.83
C ILE A 292 11.57 -27.57 17.66
N GLN A 293 12.13 -26.79 18.58
CA GLN A 293 13.53 -26.32 18.52
C GLN A 293 14.55 -27.45 18.58
N SER A 294 14.22 -28.55 19.27
CA SER A 294 15.09 -29.72 19.44
C SER A 294 15.00 -30.72 18.29
N ASP A 295 13.99 -30.61 17.41
CA ASP A 295 13.76 -31.53 16.30
C ASP A 295 14.57 -31.13 15.05
N SER A 296 15.60 -31.93 14.75
CA SER A 296 16.49 -31.70 13.61
C SER A 296 15.79 -31.88 12.25
N ILE A 297 14.78 -32.75 12.17
CA ILE A 297 14.01 -32.98 10.95
C ILE A 297 13.12 -31.77 10.65
N LEU A 298 12.44 -31.25 11.68
CA LEU A 298 11.65 -30.02 11.53
C LEU A 298 12.54 -28.82 11.19
N LYS A 299 13.73 -28.73 11.78
CA LYS A 299 14.69 -27.67 11.44
C LYS A 299 15.14 -27.73 9.99
N ALA A 300 15.49 -28.93 9.50
CA ALA A 300 15.82 -29.14 8.09
C ALA A 300 14.65 -28.74 7.18
N LYS A 301 13.41 -29.14 7.55
CA LYS A 301 12.22 -28.80 6.78
C LYS A 301 11.94 -27.30 6.75
N TYR A 302 12.12 -26.60 7.87
CA TYR A 302 11.99 -25.15 7.95
C TYR A 302 12.95 -24.43 6.99
N LEU A 303 14.22 -24.87 6.93
CA LEU A 303 15.21 -24.32 6.00
C LEU A 303 14.89 -24.65 4.54
N GLU A 304 14.27 -25.80 4.28
CA GLU A 304 13.88 -26.23 2.92
C GLU A 304 12.70 -25.42 2.37
N VAL A 305 11.61 -25.27 3.13
CA VAL A 305 10.35 -24.71 2.61
C VAL A 305 10.05 -23.28 3.05
N GLY A 306 10.70 -22.80 4.12
CA GLY A 306 10.46 -21.49 4.69
C GLY A 306 9.04 -21.27 5.23
N ILE A 307 8.75 -20.01 5.57
CA ILE A 307 7.46 -19.55 6.09
C ILE A 307 6.60 -18.98 4.94
N PRO A 308 5.28 -19.24 4.92
CA PRO A 308 4.48 -19.90 5.96
C PRO A 308 4.36 -21.42 5.78
N ALA A 309 4.90 -21.99 4.70
CA ALA A 309 4.69 -23.39 4.33
C ALA A 309 5.10 -24.38 5.44
N PHE A 310 6.17 -24.09 6.16
CA PHE A 310 6.68 -24.90 7.28
C PHE A 310 5.59 -25.32 8.28
N PHE A 311 4.66 -24.41 8.63
CA PHE A 311 3.66 -24.68 9.64
C PHE A 311 2.64 -25.77 9.25
N SER A 312 2.49 -26.04 7.96
CA SER A 312 1.67 -27.15 7.47
C SER A 312 2.29 -28.53 7.73
N TYR A 313 3.62 -28.59 7.87
CA TYR A 313 4.38 -29.82 8.12
C TYR A 313 4.52 -30.17 9.60
N LEU A 314 4.08 -29.29 10.51
CA LEU A 314 4.10 -29.61 11.94
C LEU A 314 3.26 -30.86 12.20
N PRO A 315 3.73 -31.81 13.03
CA PRO A 315 2.93 -32.93 13.51
C PRO A 315 1.66 -32.50 14.26
N GLY A 316 0.68 -33.41 14.35
CA GLY A 316 -0.58 -33.18 15.06
C GLY A 316 -0.45 -32.97 16.58
N LYS A 317 0.70 -33.30 17.17
CA LYS A 317 0.99 -33.04 18.59
C LYS A 317 1.19 -31.55 18.91
N PHE A 318 1.61 -30.75 17.94
CA PHE A 318 1.86 -29.31 18.10
C PHE A 318 0.60 -28.47 17.88
N LYS A 319 -0.46 -28.77 18.65
CA LYS A 319 -1.79 -28.18 18.41
C LYS A 319 -1.81 -26.69 18.72
N ASN A 320 -1.17 -26.27 19.83
CA ASN A 320 -1.17 -24.87 20.23
C ASN A 320 -0.33 -24.03 19.28
N PHE A 321 0.83 -24.54 18.86
CA PHE A 321 1.72 -23.86 17.92
C PHE A 321 1.09 -23.74 16.53
N LYS A 322 0.41 -24.79 16.05
CA LYS A 322 -0.37 -24.71 14.81
C LYS A 322 -1.48 -23.67 14.88
N LYS A 323 -2.21 -23.61 15.99
CA LYS A 323 -3.27 -22.62 16.20
C LYS A 323 -2.70 -21.20 16.20
N PHE A 324 -1.59 -20.99 16.91
CA PHE A 324 -0.83 -19.74 16.92
C PHE A 324 -0.39 -19.33 15.50
N ALA A 325 0.29 -20.22 14.77
CA ALA A 325 0.78 -19.93 13.43
C ALA A 325 -0.37 -19.63 12.45
N THR A 326 -1.44 -20.42 12.50
CA THR A 326 -2.64 -20.20 11.66
C THR A 326 -3.27 -18.83 11.94
N LYS A 327 -3.28 -18.41 13.21
CA LYS A 327 -3.78 -17.10 13.61
C LYS A 327 -2.99 -15.98 12.94
N ILE A 328 -1.66 -16.03 13.00
CA ILE A 328 -0.76 -15.02 12.39
C ILE A 328 -0.90 -15.02 10.86
N ILE A 329 -0.95 -16.19 10.22
CA ILE A 329 -1.16 -16.32 8.76
C ILE A 329 -2.49 -15.69 8.32
N ALA A 330 -3.53 -15.81 9.15
CA ALA A 330 -4.85 -15.25 8.87
C ALA A 330 -4.97 -13.75 9.20
N MET A 331 -3.95 -13.10 9.77
CA MET A 331 -3.95 -11.66 9.99
C MET A 331 -3.59 -10.93 8.70
N PHE A 332 -4.29 -9.81 8.45
CA PHE A 332 -4.02 -8.92 7.32
C PHE A 332 -3.72 -7.52 7.84
N GLY A 333 -2.59 -6.94 7.42
CA GLY A 333 -2.21 -5.58 7.76
C GLY A 333 -2.62 -4.54 6.70
N SER A 334 -3.27 -4.95 5.61
CA SER A 334 -3.54 -4.08 4.46
C SER A 334 -4.94 -4.28 3.89
N THR A 335 -5.56 -3.19 3.44
CA THR A 335 -6.81 -3.18 2.67
C THR A 335 -6.59 -3.33 1.16
N TYR A 336 -5.37 -3.68 0.72
CA TYR A 336 -5.02 -3.81 -0.69
C TYR A 336 -5.99 -4.70 -1.49
N VAL A 337 -6.44 -5.82 -0.92
CA VAL A 337 -7.42 -6.70 -1.58
C VAL A 337 -8.77 -6.00 -1.78
N CYS A 338 -9.19 -5.16 -0.83
CA CYS A 338 -10.38 -4.32 -0.96
C CYS A 338 -10.20 -3.26 -2.05
N GLU A 339 -9.04 -2.62 -2.14
CA GLU A 339 -8.73 -1.63 -3.19
C GLU A 339 -8.73 -2.25 -4.59
N GLN A 340 -8.22 -3.47 -4.72
CA GLN A 340 -8.32 -4.25 -5.95
C GLN A 340 -9.77 -4.57 -6.31
N LEU A 341 -10.57 -4.96 -5.32
CA LEU A 341 -12.01 -5.22 -5.50
C LEU A 341 -12.76 -3.95 -5.92
N PHE A 342 -12.45 -2.78 -5.34
CA PHE A 342 -13.04 -1.50 -5.76
C PHE A 342 -12.61 -1.09 -7.17
N SER A 343 -11.35 -1.33 -7.55
CA SER A 343 -10.86 -1.08 -8.90
C SER A 343 -11.60 -1.95 -9.92
N PHE A 344 -11.76 -3.24 -9.63
CA PHE A 344 -12.54 -4.17 -10.45
C PHE A 344 -14.01 -3.76 -10.53
N MET A 345 -14.60 -3.35 -9.41
CA MET A 345 -15.98 -2.84 -9.36
C MET A 345 -16.14 -1.60 -10.25
N LYS A 346 -15.19 -0.66 -10.23
CA LYS A 346 -15.21 0.54 -11.08
C LYS A 346 -15.13 0.18 -12.56
N MET A 347 -14.30 -0.80 -12.93
CA MET A 347 -14.25 -1.33 -14.31
C MET A 347 -15.54 -2.06 -14.70
N THR A 348 -16.25 -2.66 -13.74
CA THR A 348 -17.49 -3.38 -13.99
C THR A 348 -18.68 -2.43 -14.15
N LYS A 349 -18.73 -1.36 -13.34
CA LYS A 349 -19.72 -0.26 -13.37
C LYS A 349 -19.31 0.81 -14.39
N THR A 350 -19.23 0.46 -15.67
CA THR A 350 -19.07 1.47 -16.74
C THR A 350 -20.40 2.16 -17.03
N ALA A 351 -20.38 3.41 -17.47
CA ALA A 351 -21.57 4.16 -17.91
C ALA A 351 -22.40 3.44 -18.99
N GLN A 352 -21.78 2.54 -19.77
CA GLN A 352 -22.43 1.73 -20.80
C GLN A 352 -23.24 0.53 -20.25
N ARG A 353 -23.15 0.22 -18.95
CA ARG A 353 -23.83 -0.92 -18.31
C ARG A 353 -24.91 -0.43 -17.32
N THR A 354 -25.95 0.19 -17.86
CA THR A 354 -27.03 0.86 -17.11
C THR A 354 -28.03 -0.08 -16.41
N ARG A 355 -27.94 -1.41 -16.61
CA ARG A 355 -28.90 -2.41 -16.09
C ARG A 355 -28.32 -3.39 -15.05
N LEU A 356 -27.13 -3.14 -14.50
CA LEU A 356 -26.56 -4.02 -13.48
C LEU A 356 -27.30 -3.86 -12.14
N THR A 357 -27.97 -4.92 -11.69
CA THR A 357 -28.50 -5.00 -10.32
C THR A 357 -27.37 -5.29 -9.31
N ASP A 358 -27.65 -5.10 -8.01
CA ASP A 358 -26.70 -5.42 -6.94
C ASP A 358 -26.33 -6.91 -6.89
N GLU A 359 -27.25 -7.80 -7.26
CA GLU A 359 -26.99 -9.24 -7.35
C GLU A 359 -26.02 -9.58 -8.49
N HIS A 360 -26.21 -8.97 -9.66
CA HIS A 360 -25.28 -9.11 -10.78
C HIS A 360 -23.89 -8.60 -10.39
N LEU A 361 -23.82 -7.45 -9.73
CA LEU A 361 -22.56 -6.87 -9.28
C LEU A 361 -21.86 -7.78 -8.26
N SER A 362 -22.58 -8.26 -7.25
CA SER A 362 -22.08 -9.18 -6.23
C SER A 362 -21.51 -10.45 -6.87
N SER A 363 -22.23 -11.03 -7.83
CA SER A 363 -21.79 -12.22 -8.57
C SER A 363 -20.53 -11.96 -9.40
N LEU A 364 -20.48 -10.84 -10.12
CA LEU A 364 -19.32 -10.46 -10.92
C LEU A 364 -18.09 -10.20 -10.05
N ILE A 365 -18.25 -9.56 -8.91
CA ILE A 365 -17.16 -9.32 -7.95
C ILE A 365 -16.65 -10.66 -7.40
N LYS A 366 -17.54 -11.56 -6.96
CA LYS A 366 -17.15 -12.90 -6.48
C LYS A 366 -16.34 -13.68 -7.53
N VAL A 367 -16.79 -13.67 -8.78
CA VAL A 367 -16.08 -14.33 -9.89
C VAL A 367 -14.77 -13.62 -10.24
N GLY A 368 -14.75 -12.28 -10.26
CA GLY A 368 -13.57 -11.50 -10.60
C GLY A 368 -12.49 -11.50 -9.52
N THR A 369 -12.83 -11.86 -8.28
CA THR A 369 -11.91 -11.84 -7.14
C THR A 369 -11.55 -13.21 -6.58
N THR A 370 -12.28 -14.27 -6.97
CA THR A 370 -11.91 -15.64 -6.58
C THR A 370 -10.58 -16.05 -7.19
N ARG A 371 -9.74 -16.72 -6.40
CA ARG A 371 -8.45 -17.28 -6.84
C ARG A 371 -8.42 -18.81 -6.82
N ILE A 372 -9.41 -19.42 -6.17
CA ILE A 372 -9.45 -20.84 -5.85
C ILE A 372 -10.13 -21.63 -6.97
N ALA A 373 -11.02 -20.99 -7.73
CA ALA A 373 -11.75 -21.61 -8.82
C ALA A 373 -11.76 -20.69 -10.03
N GLN A 374 -11.27 -21.18 -11.17
CA GLN A 374 -11.58 -20.55 -12.45
C GLN A 374 -12.89 -21.12 -12.97
N PRO A 375 -13.91 -20.29 -13.24
CA PRO A 375 -15.11 -20.78 -13.90
C PRO A 375 -14.74 -21.31 -15.29
N ASP A 376 -15.19 -22.52 -15.61
CA ASP A 376 -15.07 -23.08 -16.95
C ASP A 376 -16.01 -22.34 -17.90
N ILE A 377 -15.53 -21.19 -18.41
CA ILE A 377 -16.30 -20.30 -19.29
C ILE A 377 -16.72 -21.05 -20.55
N SER A 378 -15.85 -21.89 -21.11
CA SER A 378 -16.12 -22.69 -22.30
C SER A 378 -17.34 -23.60 -22.09
N LYS A 379 -17.39 -24.31 -20.96
CA LYS A 379 -18.53 -25.14 -20.59
C LYS A 379 -19.80 -24.32 -20.34
N ILE A 380 -19.69 -23.17 -19.69
CA ILE A 380 -20.84 -22.27 -19.45
C ILE A 380 -21.41 -21.73 -20.77
N VAL A 381 -20.55 -21.32 -21.70
CA VAL A 381 -20.94 -20.81 -23.02
C VAL A 381 -21.56 -21.93 -23.86
N SER A 382 -20.99 -23.14 -23.84
CA SER A 382 -21.56 -24.30 -24.57
C SER A 382 -22.98 -24.67 -24.12
N LYS A 383 -23.34 -24.34 -22.88
CA LYS A 383 -24.67 -24.59 -22.30
C LYS A 383 -25.66 -23.43 -22.53
N LYS A 384 -25.19 -22.25 -22.96
CA LYS A 384 -26.09 -21.16 -23.33
C LYS A 384 -26.65 -21.42 -24.71
N ARG A 385 -27.96 -21.68 -24.80
CA ARG A 385 -28.68 -21.58 -26.07
C ARG A 385 -28.63 -20.11 -26.53
N CYS A 386 -27.97 -19.85 -27.66
CA CYS A 386 -28.10 -18.56 -28.34
C CYS A 386 -29.57 -18.33 -28.67
N GLN A 387 -30.11 -17.15 -28.32
CA GLN A 387 -31.36 -16.72 -28.92
C GLN A 387 -31.06 -16.41 -30.39
N SER A 388 -31.42 -17.33 -31.27
CA SER A 388 -31.47 -17.08 -32.70
C SER A 388 -32.55 -16.04 -32.94
N SER A 389 -32.16 -14.80 -33.22
CA SER A 389 -33.05 -13.81 -33.81
C SER A 389 -33.58 -14.40 -35.11
N GLY A 390 -34.87 -14.72 -35.14
CA GLY A 390 -35.52 -15.35 -36.29
C GLY A 390 -35.39 -14.47 -37.52
N SER A 391 -34.66 -14.94 -38.53
CA SER A 391 -34.80 -14.46 -39.88
C SER A 391 -36.17 -14.91 -40.38
N SER A 392 -37.14 -13.99 -40.38
CA SER A 392 -38.38 -14.15 -41.13
C SER A 392 -38.03 -14.25 -42.62
N SER A 393 -37.92 -15.48 -43.11
CA SER A 393 -37.92 -15.79 -44.53
C SER A 393 -39.31 -15.45 -45.08
N HIS A 394 -39.44 -14.29 -45.73
CA HIS A 394 -40.50 -14.08 -46.70
C HIS A 394 -40.19 -14.94 -47.92
N GLN A 395 -40.86 -16.07 -48.04
CA GLN A 395 -41.08 -16.73 -49.31
C GLN A 395 -42.58 -16.77 -49.60
N ASN A 396 -42.87 -16.19 -50.76
CA ASN A 396 -44.08 -16.19 -51.59
C ASN A 396 -45.18 -15.21 -51.21
#